data_AF-A0A8S0WJE4-F1
#
_entry.id   AF-A0A8S0WJE4-F1
#
_cell.length_a   1.000
_cell.length_b   1.000
_cell.length_c   1.000
_cell.angle_alpha   90.00
_cell.angle_beta   90.00
_cell.angle_gamma   90.00
#
_symmetry.space_group_name_H-M   'P 1'
#
loop_
_entity.id
_entity.type
_entity.pdbx_description
1 polymer ?
#
loop_
_entity_poly.entity_id
_entity_poly.type
_entity_poly.pdbx_seq_one_letter_code
_entity_poly.pdbx_strand_id
1 'polypeptide(L)'
;MKIHERPEQKFMTLPNLLSAFRLVVAPILLWLAWHGYDDLFLILLAAGFFSDALDGITARLTGQVTEFGAMLDSWADVITYLTIAVSTWWLWPDVVNREIVYVALVIASYLLPAVVGIVKFGSFTSYHTWTVKFAAAAMAFSLYTLFLGGPAWPFRTASFICALAAFEEMAITLLLTQKQSNISSLWSVIRHIYSARSRSNQ
;
A
#
# COMPACT_ATOMS: atom_id res chain seq x y z
N MET A 1 -32.44 -14.57 -23.73
CA MET A 1 -31.31 -13.64 -23.54
C MET A 1 -31.34 -13.18 -22.09
N LYS A 2 -30.59 -13.85 -21.18
CA LYS A 2 -30.51 -13.44 -19.77
C LYS A 2 -29.54 -12.27 -19.70
N ILE A 3 -30.08 -11.06 -19.54
CA ILE A 3 -29.28 -9.88 -19.18
C ILE A 3 -28.65 -10.23 -17.82
N HIS A 4 -27.33 -10.42 -17.78
CA HIS A 4 -26.61 -10.41 -16.51
C HIS A 4 -26.69 -8.99 -15.99
N GLU A 5 -27.70 -8.72 -15.15
CA GLU A 5 -27.67 -7.54 -14.29
C GLU A 5 -26.37 -7.62 -13.49
N ARG A 6 -25.44 -6.67 -13.72
CA ARG A 6 -24.27 -6.56 -12.86
C ARG A 6 -24.80 -6.29 -11.45
N PRO A 7 -24.38 -7.06 -10.43
CA PRO A 7 -24.85 -6.83 -9.07
C PRO A 7 -24.64 -5.36 -8.69
N GLU A 8 -25.64 -4.73 -8.08
CA GLU A 8 -25.56 -3.34 -7.61
C GLU A 8 -24.29 -3.18 -6.75
N GLN A 9 -23.34 -2.39 -7.24
CA GLN A 9 -22.14 -2.09 -6.48
C GLN A 9 -22.50 -1.19 -5.31
N LYS A 10 -22.32 -1.69 -4.09
CA LYS A 10 -22.57 -0.92 -2.87
C LYS A 10 -21.41 0.06 -2.68
N PHE A 11 -21.62 1.33 -3.00
CA PHE A 11 -20.58 2.37 -2.91
C PHE A 11 -20.23 2.74 -1.47
N MET A 12 -21.21 2.72 -0.55
CA MET A 12 -21.03 3.03 0.86
C MET A 12 -20.80 1.76 1.70
N THR A 13 -19.59 1.22 1.62
CA THR A 13 -19.10 0.20 2.55
C THR A 13 -18.15 0.85 3.55
N LEU A 14 -18.02 0.26 4.75
CA LEU A 14 -17.10 0.77 5.76
C LEU A 14 -15.64 0.85 5.27
N PRO A 15 -15.11 -0.15 4.52
CA PRO A 15 -13.79 -0.04 3.90
C PRO A 15 -13.65 1.15 2.94
N ASN A 16 -14.66 1.40 2.09
CA ASN A 16 -14.60 2.52 1.13
C ASN A 16 -14.58 3.88 1.84
N LEU A 17 -15.30 4.01 2.96
CA LEU A 17 -15.28 5.23 3.77
C LEU A 17 -13.91 5.48 4.42
N LEU A 18 -13.22 4.42 4.82
CA LEU A 18 -11.87 4.51 5.40
C LEU A 18 -10.82 4.87 4.33
N SER A 19 -10.90 4.31 3.12
CA SER A 19 -10.06 4.75 1.99
C SER A 19 -10.37 6.21 1.59
N ALA A 20 -11.65 6.61 1.57
CA ALA A 20 -12.05 7.99 1.31
C ALA A 20 -11.55 8.96 2.41
N PHE A 21 -11.57 8.53 3.67
CA PHE A 21 -10.99 9.30 4.77
C PHE A 21 -9.51 9.59 4.52
N ARG A 22 -8.72 8.61 4.09
CA ARG A 22 -7.29 8.83 3.75
C ARG A 22 -7.10 9.86 2.64
N LEU A 23 -7.96 9.85 1.61
CA LEU A 23 -7.94 10.86 0.55
C LEU A 23 -8.23 12.28 1.06
N VAL A 24 -9.11 12.44 2.06
CA VAL A 24 -9.40 13.75 2.68
C VAL A 24 -8.29 14.17 3.63
N VAL A 25 -7.67 13.22 4.33
CA VAL A 25 -6.54 13.46 5.24
C VAL A 25 -5.30 13.93 4.49
N ALA A 26 -5.04 13.40 3.28
CA ALA A 26 -3.88 13.75 2.47
C ALA A 26 -3.65 15.27 2.26
N PRO A 27 -4.60 16.08 1.75
CA PRO A 27 -4.39 17.51 1.61
C PRO A 27 -4.22 18.23 2.96
N ILE A 28 -4.83 17.73 4.04
CA ILE A 28 -4.65 18.30 5.39
C ILE A 28 -3.22 18.05 5.89
N LEU A 29 -2.68 16.85 5.67
CA LEU A 29 -1.29 16.53 5.99
C LEU A 29 -0.31 17.45 5.25
N LEU A 30 -0.52 17.67 3.94
CA LEU A 30 0.30 18.62 3.17
C LEU A 30 0.20 20.04 3.73
N TRP A 31 -1.00 20.48 4.09
CA TRP A 31 -1.20 21.81 4.67
C TRP A 31 -0.50 21.96 6.03
N LEU A 32 -0.60 20.97 6.91
CA LEU A 32 0.09 20.95 8.20
C LEU A 32 1.61 20.97 8.02
N ALA A 33 2.13 20.15 7.10
CA ALA A 33 3.55 20.07 6.80
C ALA A 33 4.10 21.39 6.24
N TRP A 34 3.36 22.03 5.33
CA TRP A 34 3.74 23.32 4.75
C TRP A 34 3.83 24.44 5.79
N HIS A 35 2.98 24.40 6.82
CA HIS A 35 2.96 25.40 7.90
C HIS A 35 3.87 25.02 9.08
N GLY A 36 4.55 23.88 9.04
CA GLY A 36 5.46 23.45 10.09
C GLY A 36 4.78 22.89 11.34
N TYR A 37 3.53 22.44 11.27
CA TYR A 37 2.80 21.85 12.39
C TYR A 37 3.11 20.34 12.53
N ASP A 38 4.32 20.02 12.96
CA ASP A 38 4.84 18.66 13.09
C ASP A 38 4.05 17.78 14.07
N ASP A 39 3.70 18.28 15.27
CA ASP A 39 2.93 17.51 16.26
C ASP A 39 1.55 17.10 15.72
N LEU A 40 0.82 18.04 15.13
CA LEU A 40 -0.49 17.78 14.53
C LEU A 40 -0.39 16.87 13.31
N PHE A 41 0.68 17.03 12.52
CA PHE A 41 0.97 16.15 11.40
C PHE A 41 1.14 14.70 11.88
N LEU A 42 1.94 14.47 12.94
CA LEU A 42 2.14 13.14 13.49
C LEU A 42 0.85 12.55 14.07
N ILE A 43 0.04 13.32 14.79
CA ILE A 43 -1.25 12.83 15.30
C ILE A 43 -2.18 12.41 14.15
N LEU A 44 -2.27 13.23 13.11
CA LEU A 44 -3.14 12.95 11.96
C LEU A 44 -2.61 11.78 11.12
N LEU A 45 -1.29 11.67 10.95
CA LEU A 45 -0.63 10.54 10.29
C LEU A 45 -0.93 9.23 11.03
N ALA A 46 -0.99 9.25 12.37
CA ALA A 46 -1.29 8.06 13.18
C ALA A 46 -2.73 7.59 12.91
N ALA A 47 -3.67 8.53 12.86
CA ALA A 47 -5.05 8.25 12.49
C ALA A 47 -5.16 7.68 11.07
N GLY A 48 -4.36 8.19 10.12
CA GLY A 48 -4.27 7.67 8.75
C GLY A 48 -3.82 6.20 8.69
N PHE A 49 -2.70 5.86 9.35
CA PHE A 49 -2.23 4.46 9.40
C PHE A 49 -3.19 3.54 10.15
N PHE A 50 -3.83 4.04 11.20
CA PHE A 50 -4.83 3.25 11.92
C PHE A 50 -6.07 2.97 11.06
N SER A 51 -6.52 3.96 10.28
CA SER A 51 -7.63 3.80 9.33
C SER A 51 -7.33 2.74 8.26
N ASP A 52 -6.11 2.73 7.71
CA ASP A 52 -5.64 1.71 6.76
C ASP A 52 -5.64 0.29 7.37
N ALA A 53 -5.11 0.15 8.58
CA ALA A 53 -5.16 -1.15 9.26
C ALA A 53 -6.60 -1.64 9.49
N LEU A 54 -7.51 -0.72 9.83
CA LEU A 54 -8.92 -1.03 10.08
C LEU A 54 -9.70 -1.39 8.82
N ASP A 55 -9.44 -0.75 7.68
CA ASP A 55 -10.15 -1.06 6.44
C ASP A 55 -9.83 -2.47 5.94
N GLY A 56 -8.56 -2.86 6.02
CA GLY A 56 -8.09 -4.18 5.63
C GLY A 56 -8.67 -5.29 6.52
N ILE A 57 -8.85 -5.03 7.81
CA ILE A 57 -9.51 -5.95 8.75
C ILE A 57 -11.02 -6.01 8.45
N THR A 58 -11.65 -4.84 8.30
CA THR A 58 -13.09 -4.74 8.11
C THR A 58 -13.54 -5.40 6.81
N ALA A 59 -12.82 -5.18 5.70
CA ALA A 59 -13.12 -5.78 4.41
C ALA A 59 -13.10 -7.32 4.47
N ARG A 60 -12.15 -7.90 5.23
CA ARG A 60 -12.02 -9.36 5.43
C ARG A 60 -13.14 -9.93 6.27
N LEU A 61 -13.49 -9.26 7.37
CA LEU A 61 -14.50 -9.73 8.31
C LEU A 61 -15.93 -9.58 7.76
N THR A 62 -16.18 -8.53 6.98
CA THR A 62 -17.51 -8.23 6.45
C THR A 62 -17.76 -8.82 5.06
N GLY A 63 -16.72 -9.29 4.37
CA GLY A 63 -16.81 -9.77 2.99
C GLY A 63 -17.19 -8.69 1.97
N GLN A 64 -17.13 -7.41 2.34
CA GLN A 64 -17.58 -6.27 1.52
C GLN A 64 -16.50 -5.80 0.54
N VAL A 65 -15.95 -6.73 -0.26
CA VAL A 65 -14.96 -6.40 -1.29
C VAL A 65 -15.68 -5.98 -2.57
N THR A 66 -15.49 -4.74 -2.99
CA THR A 66 -16.07 -4.20 -4.24
C THR A 66 -14.96 -3.78 -5.21
N GLU A 67 -15.23 -3.85 -6.52
CA GLU A 67 -14.28 -3.42 -7.55
C GLU A 67 -13.95 -1.92 -7.43
N PHE A 68 -14.98 -1.10 -7.21
CA PHE A 68 -14.81 0.33 -6.94
C PHE A 68 -13.98 0.57 -5.68
N GLY A 69 -14.26 -0.14 -4.59
CA GLY A 69 -13.50 -0.04 -3.34
C GLY A 69 -12.03 -0.37 -3.52
N ALA A 70 -11.70 -1.45 -4.24
CA ALA A 70 -10.32 -1.82 -4.53
C ALA A 70 -9.58 -0.78 -5.38
N MET A 71 -10.28 -0.14 -6.33
CA MET A 71 -9.72 0.96 -7.12
C MET A 71 -9.49 2.20 -6.24
N LEU A 72 -10.47 2.57 -5.42
CA LEU A 72 -10.38 3.71 -4.50
C LEU A 72 -9.24 3.54 -3.49
N ASP A 73 -9.10 2.34 -2.94
CA ASP A 73 -8.04 1.94 -2.02
C ASP A 73 -6.65 2.11 -2.66
N SER A 74 -6.47 1.59 -3.88
CA SER A 74 -5.21 1.75 -4.62
C SER A 74 -4.84 3.23 -4.84
N TRP A 75 -5.82 4.08 -5.15
CA TRP A 75 -5.58 5.52 -5.29
C TRP A 75 -5.27 6.19 -3.95
N ALA A 76 -6.00 5.81 -2.89
CA ALA A 76 -5.78 6.31 -1.53
C ALA A 76 -4.38 5.97 -1.04
N ASP A 77 -3.90 4.75 -1.28
CA ASP A 77 -2.54 4.32 -0.95
C ASP A 77 -1.49 5.20 -1.63
N VAL A 78 -1.55 5.30 -2.96
CA VAL A 78 -0.57 6.08 -3.75
C VAL A 78 -0.55 7.54 -3.30
N ILE A 79 -1.73 8.16 -3.15
CA ILE A 79 -1.83 9.56 -2.74
C ILE A 79 -1.30 9.75 -1.31
N THR A 80 -1.60 8.84 -0.39
CA THR A 80 -1.14 8.90 1.00
C THR A 80 0.38 8.77 1.08
N TYR A 81 0.97 7.80 0.38
CA TYR A 81 2.43 7.62 0.40
C TYR A 81 3.17 8.79 -0.25
N LEU A 82 2.67 9.33 -1.37
CA LEU A 82 3.24 10.55 -1.97
C LEU A 82 3.12 11.74 -1.02
N THR A 83 1.98 11.88 -0.36
CA THR A 83 1.74 12.92 0.64
C THR A 83 2.75 12.82 1.79
N ILE A 84 2.98 11.61 2.32
CA ILE A 84 3.96 11.38 3.39
C ILE A 84 5.35 11.77 2.90
N ALA A 85 5.76 11.35 1.70
CA ALA A 85 7.08 11.66 1.16
C ALA A 85 7.31 13.17 1.01
N VAL A 86 6.34 13.90 0.43
CA VAL A 86 6.41 15.35 0.25
C VAL A 86 6.38 16.08 1.59
N SER A 87 5.47 15.70 2.48
CA SER A 87 5.34 16.30 3.81
C SER A 87 6.62 16.12 4.64
N THR A 88 7.24 14.93 4.55
CA THR A 88 8.49 14.63 5.23
C THR A 88 9.63 15.51 4.70
N TRP A 89 9.68 15.74 3.39
CA TRP A 89 10.65 16.65 2.78
C TRP A 89 10.49 18.09 3.28
N TRP A 90 9.26 18.56 3.48
CA TRP A 90 8.98 19.91 3.98
C TRP A 90 9.28 20.07 5.48
N LEU A 91 8.88 19.12 6.31
CA LEU A 91 9.04 19.19 7.76
C LEU A 91 10.48 18.88 8.23
N TRP A 92 11.12 17.89 7.62
CA TRP A 92 12.43 17.39 8.06
C TRP A 92 13.41 17.21 6.89
N PRO A 93 13.74 18.29 6.14
CA PRO A 93 14.61 18.21 4.96
C PRO A 93 15.99 17.65 5.29
N ASP A 94 16.55 17.96 6.47
CA ASP A 94 17.86 17.44 6.90
C ASP A 94 17.84 15.92 7.10
N VAL A 95 16.74 15.38 7.66
CA VAL A 95 16.55 13.93 7.84
C VAL A 95 16.45 13.26 6.48
N VAL A 96 15.69 13.83 5.56
CA VAL A 96 15.53 13.28 4.21
C VAL A 96 16.84 13.30 3.44
N ASN A 97 17.58 14.41 3.47
CA ASN A 97 18.88 14.51 2.81
C ASN A 97 19.89 13.50 3.37
N ARG A 98 19.91 13.31 4.69
CA ARG A 98 20.79 12.32 5.34
C ARG A 98 20.45 10.88 4.93
N GLU A 99 19.16 10.57 4.79
CA GLU A 99 18.67 9.21 4.51
C GLU A 99 18.21 9.03 3.05
N ILE A 100 18.67 9.90 2.13
CA ILE A 100 18.11 10.02 0.77
C ILE A 100 18.12 8.71 -0.03
N VAL A 101 19.15 7.88 0.18
CA VAL A 101 19.26 6.56 -0.45
C VAL A 101 18.12 5.64 -0.03
N TYR A 102 17.79 5.64 1.27
CA TYR A 102 16.71 4.82 1.83
C TYR A 102 15.34 5.40 1.48
N VAL A 103 15.20 6.73 1.46
CA VAL A 103 13.98 7.39 0.97
C VAL A 103 13.71 7.04 -0.49
N ALA A 104 14.73 7.12 -1.36
CA ALA A 104 14.63 6.71 -2.75
C ALA A 104 14.28 5.22 -2.90
N LEU A 105 14.84 4.36 -2.05
CA LEU A 105 14.52 2.94 -2.02
C LEU A 105 13.04 2.69 -1.67
N VAL A 106 12.51 3.40 -0.66
CA VAL A 106 11.09 3.30 -0.28
C VAL A 106 10.19 3.78 -1.42
N ILE A 107 10.47 4.95 -2.01
CA ILE A 107 9.69 5.48 -3.14
C ILE A 107 9.71 4.49 -4.31
N ALA A 108 10.89 3.95 -4.67
CA ALA A 108 11.01 2.95 -5.73
C ALA A 108 10.22 1.68 -5.42
N SER A 109 10.21 1.24 -4.15
CA SER A 109 9.47 0.06 -3.71
C SER A 109 7.96 0.20 -3.87
N TYR A 110 7.41 1.41 -3.80
CA TYR A 110 5.99 1.65 -4.07
C TYR A 110 5.70 1.89 -5.56
N LEU A 111 6.56 2.62 -6.27
CA LEU A 111 6.31 3.00 -7.67
C LEU A 111 6.56 1.86 -8.66
N LEU A 112 7.61 1.05 -8.46
CA LEU A 112 7.99 0.01 -9.43
C LEU A 112 6.91 -1.08 -9.57
N PRO A 113 6.36 -1.67 -8.49
CA PRO A 113 5.28 -2.65 -8.62
C PRO A 113 4.05 -2.06 -9.32
N ALA A 114 3.68 -0.81 -9.00
CA ALA A 114 2.57 -0.11 -9.64
C ALA A 114 2.79 0.06 -11.16
N VAL A 115 3.98 0.50 -11.58
CA VAL A 115 4.35 0.65 -13.00
C VAL A 115 4.31 -0.70 -13.71
N VAL A 116 4.88 -1.76 -13.12
CA VAL A 116 4.88 -3.11 -13.70
C VAL A 116 3.46 -3.66 -13.84
N GLY A 117 2.60 -3.41 -12.85
CA GLY A 117 1.17 -3.75 -12.89
C GLY A 117 0.44 -3.06 -14.04
N ILE A 118 0.64 -1.74 -14.19
CA ILE A 118 0.04 -0.94 -15.26
C ILE A 118 0.52 -1.40 -16.64
N VAL A 119 1.83 -1.61 -16.81
CA VAL A 119 2.40 -2.04 -18.10
C VAL A 119 1.88 -3.42 -18.50
N LYS A 120 1.74 -4.35 -17.54
CA LYS A 120 1.34 -5.73 -17.84
C LYS A 120 -0.18 -5.90 -18.00
N PHE A 121 -0.97 -5.28 -17.14
CA PHE A 121 -2.42 -5.51 -17.04
C PHE A 121 -3.27 -4.28 -17.36
N GLY A 122 -2.66 -3.16 -17.75
CA GLY A 122 -3.36 -1.90 -18.03
C GLY A 122 -4.05 -1.28 -16.80
N SER A 123 -3.73 -1.73 -15.59
CA SER A 123 -4.37 -1.26 -14.35
C SER A 123 -3.49 -1.49 -13.13
N PHE A 124 -3.77 -0.77 -12.04
CA PHE A 124 -3.08 -0.98 -10.76
C PHE A 124 -3.29 -2.41 -10.26
N THR A 125 -2.18 -3.03 -9.85
CA THR A 125 -2.14 -4.30 -9.12
C THR A 125 -1.75 -4.00 -7.68
N SER A 126 -2.66 -4.27 -6.75
CA SER A 126 -2.36 -4.25 -5.31
C SER A 126 -2.46 -5.69 -4.82
N TYR A 127 -1.37 -6.24 -4.28
CA TYR A 127 -1.38 -7.57 -3.69
C TYR A 127 -1.25 -7.43 -2.18
N HIS A 128 -2.24 -7.92 -1.44
CA HIS A 128 -2.19 -7.89 0.03
C HIS A 128 -1.38 -9.08 0.59
N THR A 129 -0.16 -9.28 0.09
CA THR A 129 0.74 -10.32 0.58
C THR A 129 1.10 -10.07 2.04
N TRP A 130 1.49 -11.13 2.75
CA TRP A 130 1.96 -10.98 4.13
C TRP A 130 3.19 -10.08 4.24
N THR A 131 4.09 -10.12 3.25
CA THR A 131 5.30 -9.28 3.20
C THR A 131 4.95 -7.81 3.07
N VAL A 132 3.99 -7.44 2.22
CA VAL A 132 3.56 -6.03 2.05
C VAL A 132 2.98 -5.47 3.35
N LYS A 133 2.13 -6.24 4.05
CA LYS A 133 1.59 -5.80 5.34
C LYS A 133 2.65 -5.64 6.42
N PHE A 134 3.58 -6.59 6.49
CA PHE A 134 4.68 -6.51 7.42
C PHE A 134 5.58 -5.31 7.11
N ALA A 135 5.87 -5.07 5.82
CA ALA A 135 6.60 -3.91 5.35
C ALA A 135 5.89 -2.61 5.72
N ALA A 136 4.59 -2.50 5.50
CA ALA A 136 3.80 -1.32 5.86
C ALA A 136 3.80 -1.04 7.37
N ALA A 137 3.59 -2.07 8.21
CA ALA A 137 3.64 -1.95 9.65
C ALA A 137 5.04 -1.56 10.17
N ALA A 138 6.09 -2.21 9.64
CA ALA A 138 7.48 -1.87 9.95
C ALA A 138 7.82 -0.43 9.52
N MET A 139 7.34 -0.01 8.34
CA MET A 139 7.55 1.34 7.83
C MET A 139 6.86 2.37 8.71
N ALA A 140 5.58 2.17 9.05
CA ALA A 140 4.83 3.06 9.93
C ALA A 140 5.57 3.23 11.28
N PHE A 141 5.93 2.13 11.94
CA PHE A 141 6.70 2.18 13.18
C PHE A 141 8.02 2.95 13.01
N SER A 142 8.75 2.67 11.93
CA SER A 142 10.05 3.28 11.68
C SER A 142 9.98 4.80 11.44
N LEU A 143 8.94 5.27 10.75
CA LEU A 143 8.73 6.71 10.51
C LEU A 143 8.48 7.44 11.83
N TYR A 144 7.66 6.88 12.74
CA TYR A 144 7.49 7.46 14.07
C TYR A 144 8.79 7.50 14.87
N THR A 145 9.56 6.41 14.87
CA THR A 145 10.84 6.40 15.57
C THR A 145 11.79 7.46 15.01
N LEU A 146 11.79 7.67 13.68
CA LEU A 146 12.64 8.65 13.03
C LEU A 146 12.19 10.09 13.30
N PHE A 147 10.89 10.38 13.18
CA PHE A 147 10.35 11.73 13.34
C PHE A 147 10.33 12.22 14.78
N LEU A 148 10.20 11.31 15.76
CA LEU A 148 10.32 11.65 17.19
C LEU A 148 11.78 11.78 17.66
N GLY A 149 12.75 11.88 16.74
CA GLY A 149 14.17 12.07 17.06
C GLY A 149 14.91 10.80 17.50
N GLY A 150 14.32 9.63 17.29
CA GLY A 150 14.96 8.34 17.56
C GLY A 150 16.02 7.96 16.52
N PRO A 151 16.64 6.78 16.67
CA PRO A 151 17.69 6.34 15.76
C PRO A 151 17.15 6.03 14.36
N ALA A 152 17.96 6.22 13.32
CA ALA A 152 17.55 6.00 11.94
C ALA A 152 17.58 4.52 11.47
N TRP A 153 18.22 3.62 12.24
CA TRP A 153 18.36 2.22 11.84
C TRP A 153 17.01 1.51 11.59
N PRO A 154 15.91 1.75 12.34
CA PRO A 154 14.62 1.12 12.06
C PRO A 154 14.11 1.50 10.67
N PHE A 155 14.24 2.77 10.27
CA PHE A 155 13.84 3.27 8.94
C PHE A 155 14.65 2.58 7.83
N ARG A 156 15.97 2.48 8.02
CA ARG A 156 16.84 1.75 7.08
C ARG A 156 16.42 0.30 6.93
N THR A 157 16.17 -0.41 8.04
CA THR A 157 15.71 -1.80 7.99
C THR A 157 14.35 -1.95 7.31
N ALA A 158 13.40 -1.06 7.63
CA ALA A 158 12.08 -1.06 7.02
C ALA A 158 12.15 -0.81 5.50
N SER A 159 13.05 0.07 5.04
CA SER A 159 13.24 0.32 3.60
C SER A 159 13.69 -0.93 2.83
N PHE A 160 14.54 -1.77 3.41
CA PHE A 160 14.92 -3.05 2.80
C PHE A 160 13.76 -4.05 2.79
N ILE A 161 12.93 -4.07 3.83
CA ILE A 161 11.73 -4.91 3.89
C ILE A 161 10.73 -4.48 2.81
N CYS A 162 10.54 -3.17 2.61
CA CYS A 162 9.74 -2.63 1.50
C CYS A 162 10.28 -3.06 0.14
N ALA A 163 11.60 -3.01 -0.07
CA ALA A 163 12.21 -3.45 -1.32
C ALA A 163 11.99 -4.95 -1.58
N LEU A 164 12.05 -5.79 -0.55
CA LEU A 164 11.74 -7.21 -0.65
C LEU A 164 10.26 -7.45 -0.98
N ALA A 165 9.35 -6.71 -0.35
CA ALA A 165 7.93 -6.77 -0.64
C ALA A 165 7.63 -6.37 -2.10
N ALA A 166 8.24 -5.29 -2.57
CA ALA A 166 8.12 -4.82 -3.95
C ALA A 166 8.61 -5.87 -4.96
N PHE A 167 9.74 -6.52 -4.65
CA PHE A 167 10.25 -7.61 -5.49
C PHE A 167 9.28 -8.80 -5.53
N GLU A 168 8.69 -9.17 -4.39
CA GLU A 168 7.65 -10.21 -4.34
C GLU A 168 6.44 -9.85 -5.20
N GLU A 169 5.93 -8.62 -5.08
CA GLU A 169 4.80 -8.13 -5.88
C GLU A 169 5.11 -8.15 -7.38
N MET A 170 6.28 -7.63 -7.78
CA MET A 170 6.71 -7.65 -9.17
C MET A 170 6.82 -9.07 -9.72
N ALA A 171 7.38 -10.00 -8.94
CA ALA A 171 7.47 -11.41 -9.32
C ALA A 171 6.08 -12.05 -9.47
N ILE A 172 5.14 -11.77 -8.56
CA ILE A 172 3.74 -12.21 -8.68
C ILE A 172 3.12 -11.64 -9.95
N THR A 173 3.25 -10.33 -10.18
CA THR A 173 2.74 -9.66 -11.39
C THR A 173 3.25 -10.36 -12.63
N LEU A 174 4.56 -10.61 -12.73
CA LEU A 174 5.18 -11.24 -13.89
C LEU A 174 4.78 -12.71 -14.09
N LEU A 175 4.49 -13.45 -13.01
CA LEU A 175 4.07 -14.85 -13.08
C LEU A 175 2.58 -15.04 -13.42
N LEU A 176 1.71 -14.09 -13.07
CA LEU A 176 0.28 -14.21 -13.32
C LEU A 176 -0.08 -13.97 -14.79
N THR A 177 -0.94 -14.81 -15.36
CA THR A 177 -1.45 -14.64 -16.73
C THR A 177 -2.69 -13.73 -16.78
N GLN A 178 -3.44 -13.66 -15.68
CA GLN A 178 -4.60 -12.77 -15.53
C GLN A 178 -4.57 -12.05 -14.18
N LYS A 179 -5.17 -10.85 -14.14
CA LYS A 179 -5.24 -10.02 -12.92
C LYS A 179 -5.97 -10.76 -11.80
N GLN A 180 -5.31 -10.95 -10.68
CA GLN A 180 -5.89 -11.49 -9.45
C GLN A 180 -5.39 -10.66 -8.27
N SER A 181 -6.29 -10.19 -7.40
CA SER A 181 -5.93 -9.39 -6.22
C SER A 181 -5.87 -10.20 -4.92
N ASN A 182 -6.49 -11.39 -4.88
CA ASN A 182 -6.56 -12.21 -3.66
C ASN A 182 -5.40 -13.21 -3.56
N ILE A 183 -4.17 -12.68 -3.48
CA ILE A 183 -2.95 -13.48 -3.34
C ILE A 183 -2.32 -13.21 -1.98
N SER A 184 -2.21 -14.25 -1.17
CA SER A 184 -1.67 -14.17 0.19
C SER A 184 -0.14 -14.18 0.24
N SER A 185 0.52 -14.83 -0.72
CA SER A 185 1.98 -14.86 -0.88
C SER A 185 2.37 -15.40 -2.26
N LEU A 186 3.61 -15.11 -2.70
CA LEU A 186 4.19 -15.67 -3.92
C LEU A 186 4.25 -17.20 -3.89
N TRP A 187 4.47 -17.78 -2.70
CA TRP A 187 4.48 -19.23 -2.52
C TRP A 187 3.11 -19.87 -2.81
N SER A 188 2.02 -19.19 -2.48
CA SER A 188 0.66 -19.65 -2.80
C SER A 188 0.45 -19.75 -4.30
N VAL A 189 0.96 -18.77 -5.06
CA VAL A 189 0.88 -18.74 -6.54
C VAL A 189 1.70 -19.87 -7.14
N ILE A 190 2.96 -20.05 -6.71
CA ILE A 190 3.83 -21.12 -7.22
C ILE A 190 3.21 -22.49 -6.97
N ARG A 191 2.68 -22.73 -5.77
CA ARG A 191 2.00 -23.99 -5.44
C ARG A 191 0.79 -24.24 -6.34
N HIS A 192 0.01 -23.20 -6.64
CA HIS A 192 -1.16 -23.31 -7.51
C HIS A 192 -0.80 -23.59 -8.97
N ILE A 193 0.29 -23.01 -9.48
CA ILE A 193 0.80 -23.28 -10.83
C ILE A 193 1.34 -24.72 -10.91
N TYR A 194 2.07 -25.17 -9.88
CA TYR A 194 2.65 -26.52 -9.86
C TYR A 194 1.57 -27.61 -9.75
N SER A 195 0.54 -27.39 -8.95
CA SER A 195 -0.59 -28.33 -8.82
C SER A 195 -1.44 -28.41 -10.09
N ALA A 196 -1.64 -27.29 -10.79
CA ALA A 196 -2.34 -27.27 -12.08
C ALA A 196 -1.55 -28.04 -13.16
N ARG A 197 -0.23 -27.89 -13.19
CA ARG A 197 0.65 -28.60 -14.16
C ARG A 197 0.76 -30.10 -13.89
N SER A 198 0.66 -30.51 -12.62
CA SER A 198 0.60 -31.92 -12.22
C SER A 198 -0.71 -32.60 -12.67
N ARG A 199 -1.84 -31.87 -12.64
CA ARG A 199 -3.15 -32.38 -13.09
C ARG A 199 -3.33 -32.43 -14.61
N SER A 200 -2.56 -31.65 -15.39
CA SER A 200 -2.60 -31.73 -16.86
C SER A 200 -1.70 -32.83 -17.43
N ASN A 201 -0.85 -33.45 -16.59
CA ASN A 201 0.06 -34.53 -16.96
C ASN A 201 -0.40 -35.91 -16.46
N GLN A 202 -1.63 -36.01 -15.92
CA GLN A 202 -2.36 -37.24 -15.64
C GLN A 202 -3.54 -37.35 -16.59
#